data_AF-A0A7W1K0Z0-F1
#
_entry.id   AF-A0A7W1K0Z0-F1
#
_cell.length_a   1.000
_cell.length_b   1.000
_cell.length_c   1.000
_cell.angle_alpha   90.00
_cell.angle_beta   90.00
_cell.angle_gamma   90.00
#
_symmetry.space_group_name_H-M   'P 1'
#
loop_
_entity.id
_entity.type
_entity.pdbx_description
1 polymer ?
#
loop_
_entity_poly.entity_id
_entity_poly.type
_entity_poly.pdbx_seq_one_letter_code
_entity_poly.pdbx_strand_id
1 'polypeptide(L)'
;MTRLPSGISTIQSVYPNDSATITGGGGGSVHFRLFAGTTCGGSPIVDETDYTIVSGAASTANTTVAVSADGMYSWLVEYSGDTSHTEATSTCTTEHFLVDFTNG
;
A
#
# COMPACT_ATOMS: atom_id res chain seq x y z
N MET A 1 17.69 48.97 -10.21
CA MET A 1 17.69 48.00 -9.09
C MET A 1 17.76 46.61 -9.70
N THR A 2 18.80 45.83 -9.43
CA THR A 2 19.01 44.51 -10.04
C THR A 2 18.41 43.45 -9.12
N ARG A 3 17.45 42.67 -9.61
CA ARG A 3 16.88 41.54 -8.85
C ARG A 3 17.91 40.41 -8.80
N LEU A 4 18.09 39.82 -7.62
CA LEU A 4 18.90 38.62 -7.46
C LEU A 4 18.16 37.40 -8.05
N PRO A 5 18.89 36.41 -8.58
CA PRO A 5 18.28 35.17 -9.05
C PRO A 5 17.64 34.41 -7.89
N SER A 6 16.56 33.69 -8.18
CA SER A 6 15.90 32.78 -7.24
C SER A 6 16.03 31.36 -7.77
N GLY A 7 16.24 30.39 -6.87
CA GLY A 7 16.15 28.96 -7.17
C GLY A 7 15.01 28.32 -6.38
N ILE A 8 14.43 27.27 -6.94
CA ILE A 8 13.43 26.43 -6.28
C ILE A 8 13.86 24.96 -6.45
N SER A 9 13.57 24.14 -5.45
CA SER A 9 13.72 22.69 -5.50
C SER A 9 12.47 22.06 -4.90
N THR A 10 12.06 20.92 -5.45
CA THR A 10 10.87 20.18 -5.02
C THR A 10 11.27 18.77 -4.61
N ILE A 11 10.51 18.18 -3.69
CA ILE A 11 10.65 16.78 -3.28
C ILE A 11 9.25 16.16 -3.34
N GLN A 12 9.13 14.99 -3.95
CA GLN A 12 7.86 14.24 -3.97
C GLN A 12 7.74 13.41 -2.68
N SER A 13 6.50 13.27 -2.19
CA SER A 13 6.15 12.39 -1.07
C SER A 13 5.04 11.47 -1.53
N VAL A 14 5.19 10.16 -1.28
CA VAL A 14 4.25 9.12 -1.72
C VAL A 14 3.77 8.35 -0.51
N TYR A 15 2.45 8.31 -0.28
CA TYR A 15 1.80 7.53 0.78
C TYR A 15 1.02 6.38 0.14
N PRO A 16 1.58 5.15 0.13
CA PRO A 16 0.95 4.03 -0.55
C PRO A 16 -0.36 3.64 0.11
N ASN A 17 -1.37 3.37 -0.72
CA ASN A 17 -2.66 2.82 -0.33
C ASN A 17 -3.04 1.69 -1.30
N ASP A 18 -3.97 0.83 -0.89
CA ASP A 18 -4.41 -0.35 -1.62
C ASP A 18 -5.86 -0.70 -1.28
N SER A 19 -6.48 -1.57 -2.08
CA SER A 19 -7.84 -2.05 -1.89
C SER A 19 -7.99 -3.54 -2.20
N ALA A 20 -8.76 -4.23 -1.38
CA ALA A 20 -9.07 -5.65 -1.56
C ALA A 20 -10.56 -5.82 -1.88
N THR A 21 -10.88 -6.73 -2.80
CA THR A 21 -12.26 -7.18 -3.08
C THR A 21 -12.44 -8.62 -2.61
N ILE A 22 -13.45 -8.85 -1.77
CA ILE A 22 -13.81 -10.16 -1.23
C ILE A 22 -15.07 -10.64 -1.97
N THR A 23 -14.88 -11.64 -2.82
CA THR A 23 -15.98 -12.24 -3.58
C THR A 23 -16.97 -12.90 -2.62
N GLY A 24 -18.26 -12.63 -2.76
CA GLY A 24 -19.31 -13.18 -1.89
C GLY A 24 -19.69 -12.29 -0.70
N GLY A 25 -18.92 -11.24 -0.40
CA GLY A 25 -19.28 -10.24 0.60
C GLY A 25 -19.12 -10.70 2.07
N GLY A 26 -17.92 -11.17 2.42
CA GLY A 26 -17.59 -11.64 3.77
C GLY A 26 -17.56 -10.53 4.84
N GLY A 27 -17.83 -10.91 6.10
CA GLY A 27 -17.90 -10.04 7.27
C GLY A 27 -16.67 -10.04 8.18
N GLY A 28 -15.58 -10.74 7.78
CA GLY A 28 -14.28 -10.72 8.47
C GLY A 28 -13.51 -9.39 8.28
N SER A 29 -12.20 -9.43 8.52
CA SER A 29 -11.32 -8.27 8.34
C SER A 29 -10.22 -8.54 7.31
N VAL A 30 -9.57 -7.46 6.88
CA VAL A 30 -8.43 -7.49 5.97
C VAL A 30 -7.21 -6.89 6.65
N HIS A 31 -6.07 -7.55 6.47
CA HIS A 31 -4.76 -7.08 6.91
C HIS A 31 -3.92 -6.74 5.68
N PHE A 32 -3.47 -5.48 5.59
CA PHE A 32 -2.62 -4.99 4.51
C PHE A 32 -1.19 -4.79 5.00
N ARG A 33 -0.22 -5.33 4.26
CA ARG A 33 1.20 -5.13 4.53
C ARG A 33 1.95 -4.76 3.26
N LEU A 34 2.66 -3.64 3.27
CA LEU A 34 3.49 -3.20 2.16
C LEU A 34 4.94 -3.59 2.38
N PHE A 35 5.60 -4.13 1.36
CA PHE A 35 7.02 -4.48 1.40
C PHE A 35 7.79 -3.82 0.26
N ALA A 36 9.08 -3.59 0.48
CA ALA A 36 10.01 -3.30 -0.61
C ALA A 36 10.28 -4.57 -1.45
N GLY A 37 10.46 -4.38 -2.75
CA GLY A 37 10.67 -5.47 -3.72
C GLY A 37 9.37 -6.16 -4.14
N THR A 38 9.53 -7.34 -4.74
CA THR A 38 8.46 -8.12 -5.40
C THR A 38 8.04 -9.39 -4.67
N THR A 39 8.65 -9.69 -3.52
CA THR A 39 8.52 -11.00 -2.86
C THR A 39 8.03 -10.94 -1.42
N CYS A 40 7.59 -9.77 -0.93
CA CYS A 40 7.21 -9.52 0.47
C CYS A 40 8.17 -10.11 1.51
N GLY A 41 9.47 -10.01 1.22
CA GLY A 41 10.51 -10.44 2.16
C GLY A 41 10.84 -9.33 3.16
N GLY A 42 11.35 -9.73 4.32
CA GLY A 42 11.82 -8.80 5.34
C GLY A 42 10.69 -8.17 6.16
N SER A 43 10.92 -6.96 6.65
CA SER A 43 9.95 -6.22 7.48
C SER A 43 9.01 -5.38 6.60
N PRO A 44 7.71 -5.34 6.92
CA PRO A 44 6.78 -4.47 6.23
C PRO A 44 7.10 -3.00 6.51
N ILE A 45 6.89 -2.16 5.50
CA ILE A 45 6.97 -0.69 5.57
C ILE A 45 5.67 -0.14 6.13
N VAL A 46 4.54 -0.64 5.62
CA VAL A 46 3.19 -0.36 6.12
C VAL A 46 2.66 -1.67 6.68
N ASP A 47 2.07 -1.63 7.86
CA ASP A 47 1.48 -2.79 8.53
C ASP A 47 0.15 -2.36 9.18
N GLU A 48 -0.95 -2.73 8.54
CA GLU A 48 -2.26 -2.13 8.73
C GLU A 48 -3.33 -3.22 8.92
N THR A 49 -3.73 -3.46 10.17
CA THR A 49 -4.62 -4.56 10.56
C THR A 49 -6.09 -4.15 10.65
N ASP A 50 -6.96 -5.16 10.67
CA ASP A 50 -8.37 -5.04 11.07
C ASP A 50 -9.21 -4.09 10.22
N TYR A 51 -8.92 -4.00 8.92
CA TYR A 51 -9.76 -3.24 8.00
C TYR A 51 -11.10 -3.94 7.77
N THR A 52 -12.17 -3.23 8.10
CA THR A 52 -13.55 -3.70 7.93
C THR A 52 -13.91 -3.83 6.46
N ILE A 53 -14.63 -4.90 6.13
CA ILE A 53 -15.19 -5.09 4.79
C ILE A 53 -16.52 -4.34 4.69
N VAL A 54 -16.61 -3.41 3.73
CA VAL A 54 -17.81 -2.64 3.41
C VAL A 54 -18.21 -2.94 1.98
N SER A 55 -19.41 -3.50 1.79
CA SER A 55 -19.93 -3.88 0.46
C SER A 55 -18.98 -4.80 -0.33
N GLY A 56 -18.30 -5.72 0.37
CA GLY A 56 -17.36 -6.67 -0.25
C GLY A 56 -15.98 -6.09 -0.56
N ALA A 57 -15.64 -4.91 -0.07
CA ALA A 57 -14.31 -4.33 -0.25
C ALA A 57 -13.73 -3.79 1.07
N ALA A 58 -12.40 -3.79 1.17
CA ALA A 58 -11.64 -3.10 2.20
C ALA A 58 -10.59 -2.22 1.53
N SER A 59 -10.26 -1.07 2.11
CA SER A 59 -9.27 -0.15 1.54
C SER A 59 -8.48 0.53 2.64
N THR A 60 -7.17 0.65 2.43
CA THR A 60 -6.30 1.36 3.37
C THR A 60 -6.55 2.87 3.33
N ALA A 61 -6.17 3.56 4.41
CA ALA A 61 -6.25 5.01 4.56
C ALA A 61 -4.94 5.58 5.12
N ASN A 62 -3.81 5.04 4.67
CA ASN A 62 -2.47 5.45 5.06
C ASN A 62 -2.21 6.91 4.64
N THR A 63 -1.91 7.75 5.63
CA THR A 63 -1.54 9.16 5.46
C THR A 63 -0.29 9.53 6.24
N THR A 64 0.34 8.58 6.92
CA THR A 64 1.42 8.82 7.89
C THR A 64 2.73 8.16 7.47
N VAL A 65 2.67 7.02 6.77
CA VAL A 65 3.84 6.28 6.32
C VAL A 65 4.07 6.55 4.83
N ALA A 66 5.13 7.29 4.54
CA ALA A 66 5.56 7.55 3.17
C ALA A 66 6.69 6.59 2.75
N VAL A 67 6.76 6.31 1.45
CA VAL A 67 7.96 5.77 0.81
C VAL A 67 8.77 6.91 0.21
N SER A 68 10.10 6.82 0.31
CA SER A 68 11.03 7.86 -0.11
C SER A 68 12.23 7.34 -0.91
N ALA A 69 12.21 6.05 -1.25
CA ALA A 69 13.24 5.41 -2.07
C ALA A 69 12.63 4.96 -3.39
N ASP A 70 13.43 5.05 -4.46
CA ASP A 70 13.08 4.45 -5.73
C ASP A 70 13.02 2.93 -5.59
N GLY A 71 12.05 2.32 -6.26
CA GLY A 71 12.00 0.87 -6.32
C GLY A 71 10.61 0.29 -6.48
N MET A 72 10.59 -1.04 -6.56
CA MET A 72 9.37 -1.83 -6.58
C MET A 72 8.84 -2.00 -5.16
N TYR A 73 7.51 -1.99 -5.04
CA TYR A 73 6.79 -2.20 -3.80
C TYR A 73 5.62 -3.16 -4.05
N SER A 74 5.35 -4.05 -3.10
CA SER A 74 4.28 -5.05 -3.22
C SER A 74 3.44 -5.13 -1.95
N TRP A 75 2.15 -5.34 -2.12
CA TRP A 75 1.20 -5.56 -1.02
C TRP A 75 0.99 -7.05 -0.79
N LEU A 76 1.02 -7.46 0.48
CA LEU A 76 0.49 -8.73 0.98
C LEU A 76 -0.81 -8.42 1.71
N VAL A 77 -1.89 -9.03 1.23
CA VAL A 77 -3.24 -8.78 1.72
C VAL A 77 -3.83 -10.09 2.21
N GLU A 78 -4.27 -10.11 3.46
CA GLU A 78 -4.85 -11.29 4.09
C GLU A 78 -6.27 -11.00 4.55
N TYR A 79 -7.20 -11.82 4.10
CA TYR A 79 -8.58 -11.84 4.58
C TYR A 79 -8.71 -12.92 5.66
N SER A 80 -9.27 -12.53 6.82
CA SER A 80 -9.39 -13.38 8.01
C SER A 80 -10.41 -14.52 7.90
N GLY A 81 -11.21 -14.57 6.83
CA GLY A 81 -12.37 -15.44 6.79
C GLY A 81 -13.50 -15.01 7.74
N ASP A 82 -14.59 -15.76 7.72
CA ASP A 82 -15.70 -15.68 8.67
C ASP A 82 -16.41 -17.06 8.78
N THR A 83 -17.62 -17.11 9.33
CA THR A 83 -18.37 -18.37 9.49
C THR A 83 -18.79 -19.02 8.17
N SER A 84 -18.84 -18.26 7.08
CA SER A 84 -19.32 -18.67 5.76
C SER A 84 -18.21 -18.68 4.70
N HIS A 85 -17.09 -17.99 4.93
CA HIS A 85 -16.00 -17.84 3.99
C HIS A 85 -14.66 -18.22 4.63
N THR A 86 -13.83 -18.97 3.90
CA THR A 86 -12.48 -19.31 4.35
C THR A 86 -11.52 -18.13 4.23
N GLU A 87 -10.45 -18.15 5.01
CA GLU A 87 -9.30 -17.25 4.88
C GLU A 87 -8.71 -17.26 3.46
N ALA A 88 -8.13 -16.14 3.05
CA ALA A 88 -7.45 -16.00 1.77
C ALA A 88 -6.28 -15.01 1.86
N THR A 89 -5.23 -15.25 1.07
CA THR A 89 -4.02 -14.42 1.05
C THR A 89 -3.65 -14.07 -0.39
N SER A 90 -3.34 -12.80 -0.67
CA SER A 90 -2.85 -12.36 -1.97
C SER A 90 -1.43 -12.85 -2.24
N THR A 91 -1.05 -12.91 -3.52
CA THR A 91 0.31 -13.25 -3.92
C THR A 91 1.12 -11.98 -4.17
N CYS A 92 2.20 -11.79 -3.42
CA CYS A 92 3.09 -10.62 -3.54
C CYS A 92 3.73 -10.42 -4.91
N THR A 93 3.86 -11.49 -5.71
CA THR A 93 4.48 -11.42 -7.03
C THR A 93 3.53 -10.93 -8.12
N THR A 94 2.22 -10.88 -7.84
CA THR A 94 1.20 -10.59 -8.85
C THR A 94 0.88 -9.10 -8.93
N GLU A 95 0.86 -8.42 -7.78
CA GLU A 95 0.59 -6.99 -7.71
C GLU A 95 1.79 -6.27 -7.10
N HIS A 96 2.35 -5.35 -7.88
CA HIS A 96 3.45 -4.50 -7.49
C HIS A 96 3.42 -3.19 -8.27
N PHE A 97 3.98 -2.14 -7.69
CA PHE A 97 4.10 -0.82 -8.31
C PHE A 97 5.52 -0.29 -8.20
N LEU A 98 5.90 0.57 -9.15
CA LEU A 98 7.18 1.27 -9.18
C LEU A 98 7.00 2.67 -8.63
N VAL A 99 7.90 3.08 -7.74
CA VAL A 99 8.10 4.47 -7.35
C VAL A 99 9.42 4.96 -7.96
N ASP A 100 9.35 6.10 -8.63
CA ASP A 100 10.48 6.77 -9.26
C ASP A 100 10.44 8.26 -8.91
N PHE A 101 11.35 8.67 -8.03
CA PHE A 101 11.61 10.02 -7.57
C PHE A 101 12.60 10.70 -8.51
N THR A 102 12.11 11.25 -9.61
CA THR A 102 12.93 12.07 -10.49
C THR A 102 12.93 13.54 -10.03
N ASN A 103 14.10 14.09 -9.71
CA ASN A 103 14.28 15.53 -9.51
C ASN A 103 14.70 16.20 -10.83
N GLY A 104 13.94 17.22 -11.26
CA GLY A 104 14.24 18.06 -12.42
C GLY A 104 15.00 19.33 -12.07
#